data_AF-A0A1Y3AZT4-F1
#
_entry.id   AF-A0A1Y3AZT4-F1
#
_cell.length_a   1.000
_cell.length_b   1.000
_cell.length_c   1.000
_cell.angle_alpha   90.00
_cell.angle_beta   90.00
_cell.angle_gamma   90.00
#
_symmetry.space_group_name_H-M   'P 1'
#
loop_
_entity.id
_entity.type
_entity.pdbx_description
1 polymer ?
#
loop_
_entity_poly.entity_id
_entity_poly.type
_entity_poly.pdbx_seq_one_letter_code
_entity_poly.pdbx_strand_id
1 'polypeptide(L)'
;MDWFESFMRKYSDQCPMVFNHNDFRSTNIMVLKDSEEILFCDFEYCSYGFRGYDFVTFLMEWDKDIFQLDDINLPSDDVIEKFIQLYIEGCDQIDPGYSARAENSCQKIMNDVKIQWLYFLFAFMAISLHQNE
;
A
#
# COMPACT_ATOMS: atom_id res chain seq x y z
N MET A 1 3.20 -13.68 -23.15
CA MET A 1 3.55 -12.62 -22.17
C MET A 1 2.99 -11.26 -22.59
N ASP A 2 2.72 -11.05 -23.87
CA ASP A 2 2.23 -9.78 -24.46
C ASP A 2 0.98 -9.21 -23.79
N TRP A 3 0.04 -10.07 -23.36
CA TRP A 3 -1.16 -9.64 -22.65
C TRP A 3 -0.82 -8.99 -21.30
N PHE A 4 0.17 -9.52 -20.58
CA PHE A 4 0.58 -9.03 -19.27
C PHE A 4 1.34 -7.72 -19.41
N GLU A 5 2.24 -7.62 -20.39
CA GLU A 5 2.92 -6.36 -20.69
C GLU A 5 1.92 -5.27 -21.08
N SER A 6 0.95 -5.60 -21.95
CA SER A 6 -0.12 -4.66 -22.33
C SER A 6 -0.96 -4.22 -21.13
N PHE A 7 -1.31 -5.16 -20.25
CA PHE A 7 -2.01 -4.87 -19.01
C PHE A 7 -1.20 -3.92 -18.10
N MET A 8 0.08 -4.23 -17.85
CA MET A 8 0.93 -3.44 -16.98
C MET A 8 1.18 -2.03 -17.53
N ARG A 9 1.35 -1.86 -18.85
CA ARG A 9 1.45 -0.54 -19.49
C ARG A 9 0.17 0.28 -19.28
N LYS A 10 -0.99 -0.32 -19.52
CA LYS A 10 -2.28 0.35 -19.30
C LYS A 10 -2.48 0.71 -17.82
N TYR A 11 -2.06 -0.17 -16.91
CA TYR A 11 -2.10 0.09 -15.48
C TYR A 11 -1.19 1.27 -15.10
N SER A 12 0.06 1.26 -15.56
CA SER A 12 1.03 2.32 -15.26
C SER A 12 0.62 3.70 -15.78
N ASP A 13 -0.06 3.75 -16.94
CA ASP A 13 -0.55 5.01 -17.52
C ASP A 13 -1.72 5.62 -16.72
N GLN A 14 -2.38 4.83 -15.87
CA GLN A 14 -3.60 5.22 -15.15
C GLN A 14 -3.44 5.31 -13.64
N CYS A 15 -2.36 4.76 -13.08
CA CYS A 15 -2.08 4.79 -11.65
C CYS A 15 -1.04 5.88 -11.36
N PRO A 16 -1.34 6.87 -10.53
CA PRO A 16 -0.35 7.88 -10.16
C PRO A 16 0.83 7.22 -9.41
N MET A 17 2.04 7.63 -9.76
CA MET A 17 3.24 7.32 -8.98
C MET A 17 3.38 8.33 -7.84
N VAL A 18 3.59 7.83 -6.63
CA VAL A 18 3.79 8.64 -5.43
C VAL A 18 5.04 8.18 -4.71
N PHE A 19 5.52 8.98 -3.75
CA PHE A 19 6.57 8.56 -2.86
C PHE A 19 6.01 7.54 -1.86
N ASN A 20 6.50 6.30 -1.93
CA ASN A 20 6.08 5.19 -1.08
C ASN A 20 7.11 4.93 0.03
N HIS A 21 6.62 4.43 1.15
CA HIS A 21 7.44 3.84 2.20
C HIS A 21 8.05 2.49 1.76
N ASN A 22 7.26 1.68 1.03
CA ASN A 22 7.54 0.31 0.61
C ASN A 22 7.74 -0.72 1.73
N ASP A 23 7.69 -0.32 2.99
CA ASP A 23 7.66 -1.20 4.16
C ASP A 23 6.74 -0.61 5.23
N PHE A 24 5.53 -0.25 4.83
CA PHE A 24 4.57 0.49 5.67
C PHE A 24 3.89 -0.44 6.68
N ARG A 25 4.67 -1.03 7.57
CA ARG A 25 4.23 -2.05 8.55
C ARG A 25 4.11 -1.47 9.94
N SER A 26 3.37 -2.16 10.82
CA SER A 26 3.12 -1.74 12.20
C SER A 26 4.39 -1.46 13.00
N THR A 27 5.46 -2.22 12.75
CA THR A 27 6.77 -2.05 13.40
C THR A 27 7.47 -0.74 13.04
N ASN A 28 7.08 -0.11 11.93
CA ASN A 28 7.64 1.14 11.42
C ASN A 28 6.74 2.35 11.72
N ILE A 29 5.69 2.15 12.52
CA ILE A 29 4.73 3.18 12.95
C ILE A 29 4.84 3.32 14.47
N MET A 30 5.41 4.44 14.93
CA MET A 30 5.54 4.77 16.34
C MET A 30 4.39 5.69 16.78
N VAL A 31 3.91 5.49 18.02
CA VAL A 31 2.98 6.40 18.69
C VAL A 31 3.71 7.03 19.86
N LEU A 32 3.86 8.36 19.85
CA LEU A 32 4.53 9.07 20.94
C LEU A 32 3.66 9.03 22.20
N LYS A 33 4.25 8.59 23.32
CA LYS A 33 3.54 8.37 24.58
C LYS A 33 2.82 9.62 25.11
N ASP A 34 3.40 10.79 24.94
CA ASP A 34 2.92 12.03 25.57
C ASP A 34 1.94 12.80 24.68
N SER A 35 2.07 12.71 23.35
CA SER A 35 1.27 13.48 22.39
C SER A 35 0.29 12.63 21.56
N GLU A 36 0.43 11.30 21.60
CA GLU A 36 -0.26 10.35 20.70
C GLU A 36 -0.01 10.63 19.21
N GLU A 37 1.01 11.42 18.88
CA GLU A 37 1.41 11.68 17.51
C GLU A 37 1.99 10.42 16.88
N ILE A 38 1.62 10.20 15.63
CA ILE A 38 2.09 9.09 14.81
C ILE A 38 3.36 9.51 14.08
N LEU A 39 4.42 8.71 14.22
CA LEU A 39 5.71 8.94 13.60
C LEU A 39 6.10 7.71 12.77
N PHE A 40 6.36 7.92 11.49
CA PHE A 40 6.89 6.87 10.61
C PHE A 40 8.42 6.86 10.69
N CYS A 41 9.02 5.69 10.59
CA CYS A 41 10.48 5.50 10.59
C CYS A 41 10.89 4.39 9.62
N ASP A 42 12.21 4.18 9.47
CA ASP A 42 12.77 3.12 8.64
C ASP A 42 12.47 3.25 7.13
N PHE A 43 12.89 4.39 6.56
CA PHE A 43 12.67 4.75 5.15
C PHE A 43 13.68 4.10 4.19
N GLU A 44 14.30 2.97 4.53
CA GLU A 44 15.41 2.40 3.76
C GLU A 44 14.99 1.85 2.38
N TYR A 45 13.73 1.43 2.25
CA TYR A 45 13.17 0.94 0.98
C TYR A 45 12.38 2.01 0.21
N CYS A 46 12.34 3.25 0.69
CA CYS A 46 11.52 4.29 0.09
C CYS A 46 11.89 4.60 -1.36
N SER A 47 10.86 4.71 -2.21
CA SER A 47 11.04 5.08 -3.61
C SER A 47 9.72 5.56 -4.22
N TYR A 48 9.81 6.17 -5.40
CA TYR A 48 8.61 6.45 -6.19
C TYR A 48 8.05 5.15 -6.78
N GLY A 49 6.77 4.90 -6.55
CA GLY A 49 6.08 3.71 -7.02
C GLY A 49 4.56 3.89 -7.06
N PHE A 50 3.84 2.82 -7.36
CA PHE A 50 2.38 2.86 -7.30
C PHE A 50 1.91 2.83 -5.84
N ARG A 51 1.05 3.78 -5.46
CA ARG A 51 0.56 3.96 -4.09
C ARG A 51 0.00 2.70 -3.45
N GLY A 52 -0.63 1.82 -4.25
CA GLY A 52 -1.27 0.58 -3.78
C GLY A 52 -0.31 -0.35 -3.03
N TYR A 53 1.01 -0.21 -3.21
CA TYR A 53 2.00 -1.02 -2.52
C TYR A 53 2.06 -0.71 -1.01
N ASP A 54 2.01 0.56 -0.61
CA ASP A 54 1.97 0.95 0.80
C ASP A 54 0.66 0.50 1.47
N PHE A 55 -0.46 0.53 0.74
CA PHE A 55 -1.71 -0.04 1.22
C PHE A 55 -1.56 -1.53 1.54
N VAL A 56 -0.95 -2.30 0.64
CA VAL A 56 -0.78 -3.75 0.82
C VAL A 56 0.14 -4.05 1.99
N THR A 57 1.29 -3.38 2.09
CA THR A 57 2.26 -3.63 3.17
C THR A 57 1.66 -3.35 4.55
N PHE A 58 0.78 -2.36 4.67
CA PHE A 58 0.04 -2.09 5.90
C PHE A 58 -1.12 -3.06 6.16
N LEU A 59 -1.99 -3.25 5.16
CA LEU A 59 -3.23 -4.03 5.33
C LEU A 59 -2.97 -5.52 5.49
N MET A 60 -1.82 -6.03 5.06
CA MET A 60 -1.48 -7.44 5.24
C MET A 60 -1.30 -7.80 6.73
N GLU A 61 -0.93 -6.85 7.58
CA GLU A 61 -0.85 -7.03 9.04
C GLU A 61 -2.16 -6.67 9.79
N TRP A 62 -3.23 -6.35 9.07
CA TRP A 62 -4.51 -5.99 9.69
C TRP A 62 -5.09 -7.17 10.48
N ASP A 63 -5.42 -6.92 11.76
CA ASP A 63 -5.98 -7.90 12.69
C ASP A 63 -5.09 -9.14 12.91
N LYS A 64 -3.77 -8.95 12.81
CA LYS A 64 -2.76 -10.01 12.97
C LYS A 64 -1.68 -9.60 13.95
N ASP A 65 -1.07 -10.60 14.58
CA ASP A 65 0.12 -10.38 15.39
C ASP A 65 1.33 -10.05 14.49
N ILE A 66 2.30 -9.33 15.06
CA ILE A 66 3.53 -8.97 14.34
C ILE A 66 4.23 -10.26 13.88
N PHE A 67 4.61 -10.31 12.60
CA PHE A 67 5.23 -11.47 11.95
C PHE A 67 4.35 -12.73 11.85
N GLN A 68 3.02 -12.60 11.94
CA GLN A 68 2.10 -13.68 11.60
C GLN A 68 2.04 -13.87 10.06
N LEU A 69 2.93 -14.72 9.53
CA LEU A 69 3.13 -14.92 8.09
C LEU A 69 2.38 -16.13 7.51
N ASP A 70 1.63 -16.87 8.33
CA ASP A 70 0.83 -18.02 7.90
C ASP A 70 -0.48 -17.61 7.20
N ASP A 71 -0.93 -16.38 7.42
CA ASP A 71 -2.04 -15.76 6.69
C ASP A 71 -1.60 -14.49 5.96
N ILE A 72 -1.37 -14.60 4.65
CA ILE A 72 -0.95 -13.49 3.77
C ILE A 72 -2.12 -12.83 3.04
N ASN A 73 -3.37 -13.14 3.42
CA ASN A 73 -4.55 -12.57 2.79
C ASN A 73 -4.76 -11.11 3.23
N LEU A 74 -5.26 -10.30 2.30
CA LEU A 74 -5.81 -8.99 2.62
C LEU A 74 -7.09 -9.13 3.46
N PRO A 75 -7.44 -8.10 4.26
CA PRO A 75 -8.71 -8.07 4.97
C PRO A 75 -9.89 -7.93 3.99
N SER A 76 -11.11 -8.00 4.51
CA SER A 76 -12.33 -7.83 3.71
C SER A 76 -12.35 -6.50 2.95
N ASP A 77 -13.00 -6.47 1.79
CA ASP A 77 -13.14 -5.26 0.97
C ASP A 77 -13.67 -4.05 1.77
N ASP A 78 -14.57 -4.24 2.74
CA ASP A 78 -15.09 -3.15 3.59
C ASP A 78 -14.00 -2.46 4.43
N VAL A 79 -13.02 -3.22 4.91
CA VAL A 79 -11.88 -2.69 5.69
C VAL A 79 -10.94 -1.92 4.78
N ILE A 80 -10.63 -2.49 3.61
CA ILE A 80 -9.79 -1.85 2.60
C ILE A 80 -10.44 -0.53 2.14
N GLU A 81 -11.74 -0.57 1.84
CA GLU A 81 -12.52 0.61 1.45
C GLU A 81 -12.47 1.68 2.54
N LYS A 82 -12.66 1.30 3.80
CA LYS A 82 -12.61 2.26 4.91
C LYS A 82 -11.24 2.93 5.02
N PHE A 83 -10.16 2.17 4.86
CA PHE A 83 -8.80 2.73 4.89
C PHE A 83 -8.53 3.65 3.68
N ILE A 84 -9.03 3.29 2.49
CA ILE A 84 -8.96 4.15 1.30
C ILE A 84 -9.70 5.47 1.52
N GLN A 85 -10.88 5.44 2.13
CA GLN A 85 -11.65 6.66 2.45
C GLN A 85 -10.84 7.59 3.37
N LEU A 86 -10.25 7.06 4.44
CA LEU A 86 -9.40 7.84 5.35
C LEU A 86 -8.18 8.42 4.63
N TYR A 87 -7.55 7.64 3.75
CA TYR A 87 -6.44 8.13 2.92
C TYR A 87 -6.87 9.28 2.01
N ILE A 88 -8.00 9.16 1.29
CA ILE A 88 -8.53 10.22 0.43
C ILE A 88 -8.84 11.48 1.24
N GLU A 89 -9.50 11.33 2.39
CA GLU A 89 -9.81 12.44 3.30
C GLU A 89 -8.53 13.16 3.77
N GLY A 90 -7.49 12.40 4.14
CA GLY A 90 -6.18 12.96 4.49
C GLY A 90 -5.51 13.67 3.32
N CYS A 91 -5.59 13.10 2.11
CA CYS A 91 -5.06 13.75 0.91
C CYS A 91 -5.80 15.05 0.57
N ASP A 92 -7.13 15.11 0.71
CA ASP A 92 -7.90 16.34 0.47
C ASP A 92 -7.56 17.46 1.46
N GLN A 93 -7.12 17.13 2.68
CA GLN A 93 -6.64 18.14 3.64
C GLN A 93 -5.30 18.76 3.22
N ILE A 94 -4.47 18.03 2.48
CA ILE A 94 -3.13 18.44 2.05
C ILE A 94 -3.16 19.07 0.64
N ASP A 95 -3.95 18.48 -0.26
CA ASP A 95 -4.12 18.86 -1.67
C ASP A 95 -5.62 18.98 -1.97
N PRO A 96 -6.25 20.15 -1.68
CA PRO A 96 -7.68 20.33 -1.86
C PRO A 96 -8.14 20.02 -3.29
N GLY A 97 -9.09 19.09 -3.42
CA GLY A 97 -9.58 18.60 -4.72
C GLY A 97 -8.86 17.34 -5.20
N TYR A 98 -8.02 16.71 -4.36
CA TYR A 98 -7.45 15.40 -4.61
C TYR A 98 -8.53 14.38 -4.98
N SER A 99 -9.61 14.29 -4.21
CA SER A 99 -10.71 13.36 -4.45
C SER A 99 -11.52 13.62 -5.72
N ALA A 100 -11.44 14.83 -6.28
CA ALA A 100 -12.16 15.20 -7.50
C ALA A 100 -11.52 14.62 -8.77
N ARG A 101 -10.26 14.16 -8.69
CA ARG A 101 -9.54 13.54 -9.82
C ARG A 101 -10.04 12.11 -10.03
N ALA A 102 -10.32 11.72 -11.27
CA ALA A 102 -10.94 10.42 -11.58
C ALA A 102 -10.07 9.23 -11.12
N GLU A 103 -8.75 9.37 -11.23
CA GLU A 103 -7.75 8.41 -10.78
C GLU A 103 -7.75 8.23 -9.25
N ASN A 104 -8.30 9.16 -8.48
CA ASN A 104 -8.34 9.13 -7.01
C ASN A 104 -9.67 8.64 -6.45
N SER A 105 -10.57 8.15 -7.30
CA SER A 105 -11.80 7.50 -6.83
C SER A 105 -11.49 6.27 -6.00
N CYS A 106 -12.30 6.03 -4.96
CA CYS A 106 -12.13 4.89 -4.06
C CYS A 106 -12.06 3.55 -4.81
N GLN A 107 -12.93 3.35 -5.80
CA GLN A 107 -12.93 2.15 -6.62
C GLN A 107 -11.64 1.96 -7.42
N LYS A 108 -11.04 3.06 -7.91
CA LYS A 108 -9.77 2.99 -8.64
C LYS A 108 -8.63 2.60 -7.70
N ILE A 109 -8.56 3.21 -6.53
CA ILE A 109 -7.56 2.87 -5.49
C ILE A 109 -7.74 1.41 -5.05
N MET A 110 -8.96 0.94 -4.82
CA MET A 110 -9.24 -0.47 -4.49
C MET A 110 -8.66 -1.43 -5.53
N ASN A 111 -8.84 -1.12 -6.82
CA ASN A 111 -8.25 -1.91 -7.89
C ASN A 111 -6.72 -1.85 -7.86
N ASP A 112 -6.13 -0.67 -7.57
CA ASP A 112 -4.70 -0.50 -7.42
C ASP A 112 -4.15 -1.36 -6.27
N VAL A 113 -4.83 -1.41 -5.10
CA VAL A 113 -4.46 -2.27 -3.97
C VAL A 113 -4.45 -3.74 -4.38
N LYS A 114 -5.51 -4.22 -5.04
CA LYS A 114 -5.64 -5.62 -5.46
C LYS A 114 -4.57 -6.03 -6.50
N ILE A 115 -4.24 -5.13 -7.43
CA ILE A 115 -3.15 -5.35 -8.40
C ILE A 115 -1.80 -5.39 -7.68
N GLN A 116 -1.57 -4.46 -6.75
CA GLN A 116 -0.30 -4.38 -6.03
C GLN A 116 -0.12 -5.51 -5.02
N TRP A 117 -1.20 -6.15 -4.56
CA TRP A 117 -1.10 -7.37 -3.75
C TRP A 117 -0.45 -8.52 -4.52
N LEU A 118 -0.80 -8.69 -5.80
CA LEU A 118 -0.14 -9.67 -6.66
C LEU A 118 1.36 -9.35 -6.80
N TYR A 119 1.72 -8.08 -6.99
CA TYR A 119 3.11 -7.65 -7.07
C TYR A 119 3.86 -7.90 -5.76
N PHE A 120 3.25 -7.60 -4.61
CA PHE A 120 3.80 -7.86 -3.28
C PHE A 120 4.12 -9.35 -3.09
N LEU A 121 3.23 -10.26 -3.48
CA LEU A 121 3.49 -11.69 -3.40
C LEU A 121 4.74 -12.11 -4.19
N PHE A 122 4.95 -11.55 -5.39
CA PHE A 122 6.15 -11.80 -6.17
C PHE A 122 7.41 -11.21 -5.53
N ALA A 123 7.33 -9.97 -5.03
CA ALA A 123 8.45 -9.31 -4.37
C ALA A 123 8.87 -10.04 -3.10
N PHE A 124 7.89 -10.38 -2.26
CA PHE A 124 8.10 -11.11 -1.01
C PHE A 124 8.72 -12.49 -1.29
N MET A 125 8.19 -13.24 -2.25
CA MET A 125 8.77 -14.52 -2.67
C MET A 125 10.22 -14.36 -3.15
N ALA A 126 10.52 -13.35 -3.97
CA ALA A 126 11.87 -13.10 -4.46
C ALA A 126 12.86 -12.76 -3.34
N ILE A 127 12.44 -11.94 -2.37
CA ILE A 127 13.25 -11.58 -1.20
C ILE A 127 13.48 -12.81 -0.32
N SER A 128 12.43 -13.56 0.01
CA SER A 128 12.55 -14.78 0.84
C SER A 128 13.45 -15.84 0.20
N LEU A 129 13.46 -15.95 -1.13
CA LEU A 129 14.36 -16.86 -1.84
C LEU A 129 15.83 -16.40 -1.84
N HIS A 130 16.09 -15.11 -1.68
CA HIS A 130 17.44 -14.53 -1.66
C HIS A 130 17.97 -14.25 -0.25
N GLN A 131 17.10 -14.27 0.77
CA GLN A 131 17.50 -14.22 2.16
C GLN A 131 18.19 -15.54 2.52
N ASN A 132 19.52 -15.54 2.45
CA ASN A 132 20.34 -16.55 3.11
C ASN A 132 20.37 -16.23 4.62
N GLU A 133 20.30 -17.26 5.47
CA GLU A 133 20.41 -17.15 6.93
C GLU A 133 21.61 -16.30 7.38
#